data_AF-A0A1V4DQT9-F1
#
_entry.id   AF-A0A1V4DQT9-F1
#
_cell.length_a   1.000
_cell.length_b   1.000
_cell.length_c   1.000
_cell.angle_alpha   90.00
_cell.angle_beta   90.00
_cell.angle_gamma   90.00
#
_symmetry.space_group_name_H-M   'P 1'
#
loop_
_entity.id
_entity.type
_entity.pdbx_description
1 polymer ?
#
loop_
_entity_poly.entity_id
_entity_poly.type
_entity_poly.pdbx_seq_one_letter_code
_entity_poly.pdbx_strand_id
1 'polypeptide(L)'
;MPGAGPPAPPPRDKKRLALIALVVAAVLVVAGGTWLAVSLTKDSGDGDTNNTANKPPTSSVPKSDPPPTGPVLPYGDVVGLSEPLETGDCVQAVWSGTPFKSEPNLGVVDCAEDWPDGQVVAVDTATDYADARAEGAQRCANQTRAVVDALPDAALYAVVPTKAGFTAANSGTACLVLGRHAAIGGEVGRLRDEGTRLWVGQMSTGDCWIYEEQDDGYNAPLTDCVKPHTDQVIGVVQAPEEMTYEKGSDNATKLCRNKFESTWAPGSERTVYGWVADEEDWNKGFKKAVCTVSRTDGEKTTGKIPAPGSV
;
A
#
# COMPACT_ATOMS: atom_id res chain seq x y z
N MET A 1 -11.51 69.54 10.11
CA MET A 1 -11.59 68.40 11.05
C MET A 1 -12.79 67.54 10.70
N PRO A 2 -12.54 66.31 10.24
CA PRO A 2 -13.30 65.13 10.67
C PRO A 2 -12.34 64.07 11.26
N GLY A 3 -12.86 63.29 12.20
CA GLY A 3 -12.10 62.55 13.21
C GLY A 3 -11.43 61.26 12.77
N ALA A 4 -10.38 60.90 13.52
CA ALA A 4 -9.65 59.64 13.45
C ALA A 4 -10.51 58.47 13.95
N GLY A 5 -10.65 57.44 13.11
CA GLY A 5 -11.22 56.15 13.51
C GLY A 5 -10.28 55.36 14.44
N PRO A 6 -10.80 54.38 15.19
CA PRO A 6 -10.00 53.58 16.12
C PRO A 6 -8.93 52.74 15.40
N PRO A 7 -7.77 52.49 16.05
CA PRO A 7 -6.64 51.82 15.43
C PRO A 7 -6.95 50.37 15.04
N ALA A 8 -6.44 49.97 13.88
CA ALA A 8 -6.54 48.59 13.39
C ALA A 8 -5.89 47.60 14.37
N PRO A 9 -6.49 46.43 14.60
CA PRO A 9 -5.87 45.39 15.42
C PRO A 9 -4.58 44.89 14.73
N PRO A 10 -3.53 44.57 15.50
CA PRO A 10 -2.26 44.14 14.95
C PRO A 10 -2.40 42.81 14.20
N PRO A 11 -1.62 42.58 13.13
CA PRO A 11 -1.62 41.32 12.42
C PRO A 11 -1.17 40.21 13.37
N ARG A 12 -2.02 39.21 13.57
CA ARG A 12 -1.66 37.98 14.27
C ARG A 12 -0.79 37.15 13.33
N ASP A 13 0.52 37.37 13.42
CA ASP A 13 1.52 36.42 12.94
C ASP A 13 1.36 35.09 13.67
N LYS A 14 0.69 34.13 13.02
CA LYS A 14 0.88 32.71 13.36
C LYS A 14 1.91 32.17 12.39
N LYS A 15 3.17 32.21 12.82
CA LYS A 15 4.26 31.41 12.26
C LYS A 15 3.82 29.94 12.26
N ARG A 16 3.39 29.43 11.11
CA ARG A 16 3.43 28.00 10.84
C ARG A 16 4.89 27.67 10.55
N LEU A 17 5.63 27.43 11.62
CA LEU A 17 6.95 26.82 11.52
C LEU A 17 6.73 25.36 11.12
N ALA A 18 7.36 24.97 10.01
CA ALA A 18 7.49 23.58 9.61
C ALA A 18 8.08 22.79 10.79
N LEU A 19 7.29 21.90 11.37
CA LEU A 19 7.76 20.92 12.33
C LEU A 19 8.32 19.75 11.52
N ILE A 20 9.65 19.66 11.53
CA ILE A 20 10.41 18.54 11.01
C ILE A 20 10.12 17.34 11.93
N ALA A 21 9.32 16.40 11.44
CA ALA A 21 9.09 15.13 12.12
C ALA A 21 10.23 14.16 11.76
N LEU A 22 11.06 13.86 12.75
CA LEU A 22 12.02 12.75 12.76
C LEU A 22 11.35 11.64 13.59
N VAL A 23 10.66 10.71 12.93
CA VAL A 23 10.11 9.52 13.58
C VAL A 23 11.13 8.40 13.39
N VAL A 24 11.95 8.17 14.42
CA VAL A 24 12.79 6.98 14.52
C VAL A 24 11.94 5.88 15.16
N ALA A 25 11.32 5.04 14.33
CA ALA A 25 10.72 3.79 14.79
C ALA A 25 11.84 2.76 14.99
N ALA A 26 12.40 2.73 16.21
CA ALA A 26 13.25 1.63 16.63
C ALA A 26 12.38 0.42 17.00
N VAL A 27 12.10 -0.46 16.03
CA VAL A 27 11.57 -1.79 16.32
C VAL A 27 12.72 -2.81 16.21
N LEU A 28 13.35 -3.08 17.36
CA LEU A 28 14.14 -4.28 17.56
C LEU A 28 13.20 -5.44 17.89
N VAL A 29 12.85 -6.23 16.88
CA VAL A 29 12.49 -7.63 17.09
C VAL A 29 13.33 -8.49 16.15
N VAL A 30 14.48 -8.91 16.65
CA VAL A 30 15.15 -10.11 16.14
C VAL A 30 14.34 -11.29 16.66
N ALA A 31 13.25 -11.63 15.96
CA ALA A 31 12.65 -12.95 16.05
C ALA A 31 13.24 -13.79 14.90
N GLY A 32 14.38 -14.41 15.18
CA GLY A 32 14.90 -15.49 14.36
C GLY A 32 13.93 -16.66 14.38
N GLY A 33 13.03 -16.72 13.40
CA GLY A 33 12.16 -17.85 13.14
C GLY A 33 12.80 -18.80 12.13
N THR A 34 13.73 -19.65 12.58
CA THR A 34 14.14 -20.81 11.80
C THR A 34 13.02 -21.85 11.83
N TRP A 35 12.26 -21.98 10.75
CA TRP A 35 11.40 -23.14 10.55
C TRP A 35 12.28 -24.37 10.29
N LEU A 36 12.59 -25.10 11.38
CA LEU A 36 13.26 -26.40 11.34
C LEU A 36 12.26 -27.48 10.90
N ALA A 37 12.38 -27.93 9.66
CA ALA A 37 11.75 -29.16 9.19
C ALA A 37 12.44 -30.36 9.86
N VAL A 38 11.77 -30.99 10.82
CA VAL A 38 12.24 -32.22 11.47
C VAL A 38 11.97 -33.40 10.54
N SER A 39 13.03 -33.95 9.93
CA SER A 39 13.01 -35.28 9.33
C SER A 39 13.68 -36.26 10.29
N LEU A 40 12.85 -37.06 10.96
CA LEU A 40 13.27 -38.20 11.76
C LEU A 40 13.72 -39.35 10.85
N THR A 41 15.03 -39.54 10.70
CA THR A 41 15.60 -40.83 10.34
C THR A 41 16.52 -41.29 11.45
N LYS A 42 15.94 -42.10 12.33
CA LYS A 42 16.63 -43.02 13.21
C LYS A 42 17.20 -44.12 12.32
N ASP A 43 18.52 -44.27 12.26
CA ASP A 43 19.06 -45.61 12.09
C ASP A 43 20.38 -45.80 12.83
N SER A 44 20.46 -46.97 13.43
CA SER A 44 21.54 -47.47 14.26
C SER A 44 22.34 -48.48 13.44
N GLY A 45 23.65 -48.59 13.70
CA GLY A 45 24.36 -49.85 13.48
C GLY A 45 25.49 -49.80 12.47
N ASP A 46 26.69 -49.95 13.04
CA ASP A 46 27.80 -50.80 12.62
C ASP A 46 28.36 -50.75 11.19
N GLY A 47 29.65 -50.45 11.15
CA GLY A 47 30.54 -50.77 10.06
C GLY A 47 31.08 -52.20 10.13
N ASP A 48 31.60 -52.60 8.96
CA ASP A 48 32.58 -53.65 8.70
C ASP A 48 32.10 -55.12 8.72
N THR A 49 31.81 -55.70 7.55
CA THR A 49 32.78 -56.46 6.73
C THR A 49 32.13 -57.35 5.65
N ASN A 50 32.73 -57.34 4.45
CA ASN A 50 32.84 -58.40 3.42
C ASN A 50 31.76 -59.50 3.27
N ASN A 51 31.12 -59.59 2.09
CA ASN A 51 31.42 -60.65 1.09
C ASN A 51 30.46 -60.71 -0.12
N THR A 52 31.07 -61.00 -1.28
CA THR A 52 30.60 -61.79 -2.43
C THR A 52 29.32 -61.45 -3.21
N ALA A 53 29.54 -61.06 -4.47
CA ALA A 53 28.92 -61.52 -5.72
C ALA A 53 27.42 -61.91 -5.71
N ASN A 54 26.60 -61.13 -6.43
CA ASN A 54 25.76 -61.62 -7.53
C ASN A 54 25.04 -60.45 -8.23
N LYS A 55 25.23 -60.32 -9.55
CA LYS A 55 24.51 -59.38 -10.42
C LYS A 55 23.30 -60.09 -11.02
N PRO A 56 22.09 -59.51 -10.93
CA PRO A 56 21.15 -59.62 -12.05
C PRO A 56 20.34 -58.30 -12.27
N PRO A 57 19.48 -58.21 -13.29
CA PRO A 57 19.62 -57.35 -14.45
C PRO A 57 19.02 -55.94 -14.30
N THR A 58 19.55 -55.02 -15.10
CA THR A 58 18.99 -53.70 -15.42
C THR A 58 17.59 -53.83 -16.00
N SER A 59 16.57 -53.49 -15.21
CA SER A 59 15.24 -53.14 -15.69
C SER A 59 15.03 -51.66 -15.43
N SER A 60 15.35 -50.83 -16.43
CA SER A 60 15.05 -49.40 -16.46
C SER A 60 13.56 -49.20 -16.74
N VAL A 61 12.74 -49.33 -15.69
CA VAL A 61 11.42 -48.71 -15.65
C VAL A 61 11.64 -47.28 -15.16
N PRO A 62 11.17 -46.23 -15.86
CA PRO A 62 11.19 -44.88 -15.33
C PRO A 62 10.30 -44.89 -14.08
N LYS A 63 10.91 -44.78 -12.90
CA LYS A 63 10.18 -44.48 -11.67
C LYS A 63 9.55 -43.11 -11.91
N SER A 64 8.25 -43.10 -12.18
CA SER A 64 7.47 -41.89 -12.08
C SER A 64 7.51 -41.50 -10.62
N ASP A 65 8.12 -40.35 -10.31
CA ASP A 65 8.12 -39.82 -8.96
C ASP A 65 6.67 -39.74 -8.49
N PRO A 66 6.36 -40.23 -7.26
CA PRO A 66 5.03 -40.09 -6.72
C PRO A 66 4.67 -38.59 -6.69
N PRO A 67 3.42 -38.21 -7.02
CA PRO A 67 3.01 -36.83 -6.94
C PRO A 67 3.27 -36.28 -5.54
N PRO A 68 3.71 -35.02 -5.42
CA PRO A 68 4.03 -34.42 -4.14
C PRO A 68 2.84 -34.56 -3.17
N THR A 69 3.08 -35.18 -2.02
CA THR A 69 2.08 -35.45 -0.97
C THR A 69 1.82 -34.25 -0.05
N GLY A 70 2.37 -33.07 -0.39
CA GLY A 70 2.11 -31.81 0.31
C GLY A 70 0.84 -31.11 -0.19
N PRO A 71 0.27 -30.19 0.61
CA PRO A 71 -0.83 -29.34 0.15
C PRO A 71 -0.42 -28.56 -1.10
N VAL A 72 -1.28 -28.56 -2.11
CA VAL A 72 -1.02 -27.83 -3.36
C VAL A 72 -1.24 -26.34 -3.10
N LEU A 73 -0.18 -25.55 -3.20
CA LEU A 73 -0.23 -24.11 -2.97
C LEU A 73 -0.99 -23.41 -4.12
N PRO A 74 -2.03 -22.60 -3.84
CA PRO A 74 -2.84 -21.89 -4.84
C PRO A 74 -2.02 -21.15 -5.90
N TYR A 75 -0.98 -20.45 -5.45
CA TYR A 75 -0.18 -19.55 -6.28
C TYR A 75 1.28 -20.02 -6.43
N GLY A 76 1.55 -21.28 -6.09
CA GLY A 76 2.88 -21.89 -6.21
C GLY A 76 3.87 -21.51 -5.10
N ASP A 77 5.04 -22.13 -5.16
CA ASP A 77 6.03 -22.10 -4.07
C ASP A 77 6.64 -20.71 -3.83
N VAL A 78 6.78 -19.90 -4.88
CA VAL A 78 7.36 -18.55 -4.74
C VAL A 78 6.43 -17.63 -3.95
N VAL A 79 5.14 -17.62 -4.30
CA VAL A 79 4.12 -16.86 -3.56
C VAL A 79 3.96 -17.43 -2.15
N GLY A 80 4.01 -18.75 -2.01
CA GLY A 80 4.18 -19.42 -0.72
C GLY A 80 2.95 -19.46 0.19
N LEU A 81 1.80 -18.97 -0.29
CA LEU A 81 0.55 -19.00 0.46
C LEU A 81 -0.08 -20.39 0.42
N SER A 82 -0.50 -20.90 1.58
CA SER A 82 -1.23 -22.17 1.71
C SER A 82 -2.73 -22.05 1.43
N GLU A 83 -3.27 -20.84 1.53
CA GLU A 83 -4.68 -20.52 1.36
C GLU A 83 -4.87 -19.51 0.21
N PRO A 84 -6.02 -19.54 -0.48
CA PRO A 84 -6.35 -18.54 -1.48
C PRO A 84 -6.49 -17.16 -0.82
N LEU A 85 -5.97 -16.14 -1.48
CA LEU A 85 -6.21 -14.73 -1.12
C LEU A 85 -7.68 -14.36 -1.33
N GLU A 86 -8.22 -13.59 -0.39
CA GLU A 86 -9.58 -13.07 -0.40
C GLU A 86 -9.61 -11.55 -0.53
N THR A 87 -10.75 -11.00 -0.96
CA THR A 87 -10.91 -9.53 -1.00
C THR A 87 -10.93 -8.98 0.42
N GLY A 88 -10.05 -8.03 0.72
CA GLY A 88 -9.85 -7.50 2.06
C GLY A 88 -8.47 -7.83 2.64
N ASP A 89 -7.83 -8.91 2.18
CA ASP A 89 -6.55 -9.34 2.72
C ASP A 89 -5.47 -8.27 2.51
N CYS A 90 -4.89 -7.80 3.61
CA CYS A 90 -3.67 -7.00 3.58
C CYS A 90 -2.46 -7.90 3.51
N VAL A 91 -1.46 -7.48 2.74
CA VAL A 91 -0.28 -8.31 2.48
C VAL A 91 1.01 -7.53 2.65
N GLN A 92 2.05 -8.25 3.06
CA GLN A 92 3.44 -7.88 2.86
C GLN A 92 4.00 -8.65 1.67
N ALA A 93 4.87 -8.01 0.88
CA ALA A 93 5.41 -8.54 -0.36
C ALA A 93 6.94 -8.49 -0.37
N VAL A 94 7.56 -9.67 -0.36
CA VAL A 94 9.02 -9.80 -0.47
C VAL A 94 9.39 -10.23 -1.89
N TRP A 95 10.04 -9.33 -2.62
CA TRP A 95 10.45 -9.56 -4.01
C TRP A 95 11.82 -10.23 -4.06
N SER A 96 11.90 -11.39 -4.69
CA SER A 96 13.18 -12.06 -4.99
C SER A 96 13.89 -11.47 -6.22
N GLY A 97 13.17 -10.72 -7.05
CA GLY A 97 13.66 -10.08 -8.27
C GLY A 97 13.16 -8.63 -8.41
N THR A 98 13.04 -8.16 -9.65
CA THR A 98 12.56 -6.79 -9.91
C THR A 98 11.08 -6.64 -9.50
N PRO A 99 10.74 -5.69 -8.61
CA PRO A 99 9.36 -5.45 -8.20
C PRO A 99 8.42 -5.28 -9.38
N PHE A 100 7.21 -5.83 -9.27
CA PHE A 100 6.17 -5.87 -10.30
C PHE A 100 6.55 -6.60 -11.60
N LYS A 101 7.71 -7.28 -11.66
CA LYS A 101 8.14 -8.10 -12.81
C LYS A 101 8.51 -9.53 -12.42
N SER A 102 8.80 -9.79 -11.15
CA SER A 102 8.99 -11.13 -10.58
C SER A 102 7.81 -11.52 -9.69
N GLU A 103 7.69 -12.79 -9.34
CA GLU A 103 6.73 -13.21 -8.32
C GLU A 103 7.23 -12.81 -6.91
N PRO A 104 6.41 -12.16 -6.08
CA PRO A 104 6.74 -11.92 -4.68
C PRO A 104 6.37 -13.14 -3.82
N ASN A 105 7.10 -13.34 -2.73
CA ASN A 105 6.57 -14.10 -1.59
C ASN A 105 5.60 -13.21 -0.83
N LEU A 106 4.41 -13.72 -0.55
CA LEU A 106 3.34 -12.97 0.11
C LEU A 106 3.05 -13.54 1.49
N GLY A 107 2.84 -12.64 2.45
CA GLY A 107 2.27 -12.95 3.75
C GLY A 107 1.01 -12.12 3.97
N VAL A 108 -0.08 -12.75 4.41
CA VAL A 108 -1.28 -12.04 4.86
C VAL A 108 -1.02 -11.50 6.27
N VAL A 109 -1.33 -10.23 6.50
CA VAL A 109 -1.04 -9.50 7.74
C VAL A 109 -2.26 -8.68 8.18
N ASP A 110 -2.23 -8.18 9.41
CA ASP A 110 -3.27 -7.29 9.90
C ASP A 110 -3.18 -5.92 9.22
N CYS A 111 -4.31 -5.43 8.71
CA CYS A 111 -4.36 -4.17 7.96
C CYS A 111 -4.06 -2.93 8.83
N ALA A 112 -4.38 -2.97 10.12
CA ALA A 112 -4.26 -1.83 11.02
C ALA A 112 -2.95 -1.86 11.83
N GLU A 113 -2.41 -3.04 12.09
CA GLU A 113 -1.28 -3.24 13.00
C GLU A 113 0.07 -3.47 12.30
N ASP A 114 0.09 -4.01 11.07
CA ASP A 114 1.32 -4.55 10.46
C ASP A 114 1.90 -3.73 9.28
N TRP A 115 1.38 -2.51 9.04
CA TRP A 115 1.87 -1.61 7.99
C TRP A 115 2.01 -2.28 6.60
N PRO A 116 0.92 -2.80 6.02
CA PRO A 116 0.99 -3.65 4.83
C PRO A 116 1.50 -2.92 3.57
N ASP A 117 2.18 -3.67 2.71
CA ASP A 117 2.63 -3.20 1.39
C ASP A 117 1.45 -2.95 0.45
N GLY A 118 0.31 -3.62 0.70
CA GLY A 118 -0.93 -3.33 0.03
C GLY A 118 -2.05 -4.30 0.39
N GLN A 119 -3.08 -4.35 -0.45
CA GLN A 119 -4.32 -5.07 -0.17
C GLN A 119 -4.89 -5.72 -1.43
N VAL A 120 -5.53 -6.88 -1.26
CA VAL A 120 -6.36 -7.52 -2.28
C VAL A 120 -7.69 -6.76 -2.35
N VAL A 121 -7.90 -6.00 -3.42
CA VAL A 121 -9.11 -5.17 -3.57
C VAL A 121 -10.24 -5.88 -4.31
N ALA A 122 -9.91 -6.98 -4.99
CA ALA A 122 -10.84 -7.87 -5.67
C ALA A 122 -10.21 -9.24 -5.96
N VAL A 123 -11.04 -10.22 -6.29
CA VAL A 123 -10.63 -11.52 -6.82
C VAL A 123 -11.41 -11.79 -8.11
N ASP A 124 -10.68 -12.04 -9.20
CA ASP A 124 -11.25 -12.39 -10.49
C ASP A 124 -11.36 -13.91 -10.64
N THR A 125 -12.58 -14.44 -10.76
CA THR A 125 -12.81 -15.88 -10.93
C THR A 125 -12.82 -16.26 -12.42
N ALA A 126 -11.92 -17.16 -12.80
CA ALA A 126 -11.82 -17.69 -14.15
C ALA A 126 -12.59 -19.01 -14.32
N THR A 127 -12.92 -19.36 -15.57
CA THR A 127 -13.58 -20.64 -15.89
C THR A 127 -12.61 -21.82 -15.89
N ASP A 128 -11.36 -21.58 -16.27
CA ASP A 128 -10.27 -22.54 -16.21
C ASP A 128 -8.91 -21.85 -16.06
N TYR A 129 -7.84 -22.64 -15.90
CA TYR A 129 -6.49 -22.13 -15.77
C TYR A 129 -6.00 -21.34 -17.00
N ALA A 130 -6.41 -21.74 -18.22
CA ALA A 130 -5.95 -21.07 -19.43
C ALA A 130 -6.54 -19.66 -19.52
N ASP A 131 -7.81 -19.51 -19.15
CA ASP A 131 -8.50 -18.22 -18.99
C ASP A 131 -7.85 -17.36 -17.91
N ALA A 132 -7.60 -17.91 -16.71
CA ALA A 132 -6.90 -17.17 -15.63
C ALA A 132 -5.53 -16.65 -16.08
N ARG A 133 -4.75 -17.51 -16.76
CA ARG A 133 -3.41 -17.16 -17.26
C ARG A 133 -3.44 -16.09 -18.35
N ALA A 134 -4.41 -16.17 -19.27
CA ALA A 134 -4.48 -15.26 -20.41
C ALA A 134 -5.04 -13.89 -20.03
N GLU A 135 -6.08 -13.86 -19.18
CA GLU A 135 -6.93 -12.69 -19.01
C GLU A 135 -6.96 -12.15 -17.57
N GLY A 136 -6.56 -12.94 -16.58
CA GLY A 136 -6.69 -12.59 -15.15
C GLY A 136 -6.02 -11.26 -14.80
N ALA A 137 -4.81 -11.02 -15.30
CA ALA A 137 -4.10 -9.76 -15.08
C ALA A 137 -4.82 -8.55 -15.69
N GLN A 138 -5.38 -8.69 -16.89
CA GLN A 138 -6.11 -7.62 -17.57
C GLN A 138 -7.45 -7.32 -16.88
N ARG A 139 -8.14 -8.35 -16.39
CA ARG A 139 -9.37 -8.17 -15.60
C ARG A 139 -9.08 -7.53 -14.25
N CYS A 140 -8.02 -7.94 -13.56
CA CYS A 140 -7.57 -7.25 -12.35
C CYS A 140 -7.22 -5.78 -12.63
N ALA A 141 -6.53 -5.47 -13.73
CA ALA A 141 -6.24 -4.09 -14.10
C ALA A 141 -7.50 -3.22 -14.27
N ASN A 142 -8.60 -3.79 -14.76
CA ASN A 142 -9.86 -3.07 -14.87
C ASN A 142 -10.52 -2.88 -13.50
N GLN A 143 -10.47 -3.90 -12.64
CA GLN A 143 -11.09 -3.87 -11.31
C GLN A 143 -10.34 -2.94 -10.32
N THR A 144 -9.01 -2.85 -10.42
CA THR A 144 -8.19 -2.04 -9.51
C THR A 144 -7.94 -0.61 -9.97
N ARG A 145 -8.21 -0.29 -11.26
CA ARG A 145 -7.87 1.00 -11.88
C ARG A 145 -8.25 2.21 -11.04
N ALA A 146 -9.49 2.27 -10.59
CA ALA A 146 -9.98 3.42 -9.81
C ALA A 146 -9.23 3.61 -8.49
N VAL A 147 -8.81 2.51 -7.84
CA VAL A 147 -8.05 2.57 -6.58
C VAL A 147 -6.61 2.98 -6.87
N VAL A 148 -5.97 2.38 -7.87
CA VAL A 148 -4.59 2.71 -8.26
C VAL A 148 -4.46 4.16 -8.72
N ASP A 149 -5.40 4.65 -9.53
CA ASP A 149 -5.38 6.02 -10.06
C ASP A 149 -5.65 7.07 -8.98
N ALA A 150 -6.37 6.72 -7.91
CA ALA A 150 -6.67 7.63 -6.82
C ALA A 150 -5.54 7.75 -5.80
N LEU A 151 -4.77 6.67 -5.59
CA LEU A 151 -3.68 6.61 -4.62
C LEU A 151 -2.41 7.31 -5.13
N PRO A 152 -1.57 7.83 -4.22
CA PRO A 152 -0.41 8.62 -4.61
C PRO A 152 0.66 7.81 -5.33
N ASP A 153 0.98 6.62 -4.82
CA ASP A 153 2.10 5.84 -5.33
C ASP A 153 1.82 4.34 -5.38
N ALA A 154 0.67 3.98 -5.94
CA ALA A 154 0.23 2.59 -6.03
C ALA A 154 0.41 1.99 -7.43
N ALA A 155 0.42 0.66 -7.46
CA ALA A 155 0.41 -0.17 -8.65
C ALA A 155 -0.41 -1.44 -8.43
N LEU A 156 -0.98 -1.93 -9.53
CA LEU A 156 -1.59 -3.25 -9.61
C LEU A 156 -0.51 -4.34 -9.54
N TYR A 157 -0.82 -5.43 -8.84
CA TYR A 157 -0.20 -6.73 -9.06
C TYR A 157 -1.27 -7.83 -9.09
N ALA A 158 -1.25 -8.69 -10.11
CA ALA A 158 -2.20 -9.80 -10.23
C ALA A 158 -1.51 -11.10 -9.83
N VAL A 159 -2.03 -11.78 -8.80
CA VAL A 159 -1.51 -13.09 -8.37
C VAL A 159 -2.34 -14.16 -9.06
N VAL A 160 -1.84 -14.61 -10.21
CA VAL A 160 -2.50 -15.63 -11.03
C VAL A 160 -2.20 -17.02 -10.45
N PRO A 161 -3.20 -17.90 -10.30
CA PRO A 161 -2.98 -19.24 -9.78
C PRO A 161 -2.07 -20.05 -10.70
N THR A 162 -1.34 -21.01 -10.12
CA THR A 162 -0.60 -21.98 -10.93
C THR A 162 -1.56 -23.04 -11.51
N LYS A 163 -1.11 -23.79 -12.52
CA LYS A 163 -1.93 -24.86 -13.09
C LYS A 163 -2.33 -25.91 -12.05
N ALA A 164 -1.40 -26.25 -11.14
CA ALA A 164 -1.67 -27.19 -10.06
C ALA A 164 -2.57 -26.57 -8.98
N GLY A 165 -2.32 -25.31 -8.63
CA GLY A 165 -3.05 -24.58 -7.59
C GLY A 165 -4.40 -23.99 -8.01
N PHE A 166 -4.80 -24.08 -9.28
CA PHE A 166 -6.03 -23.44 -9.79
C PHE A 166 -7.28 -23.76 -8.95
N THR A 167 -7.49 -25.03 -8.60
CA THR A 167 -8.63 -25.44 -7.75
C THR A 167 -8.44 -24.94 -6.31
N ALA A 168 -7.23 -25.01 -5.76
CA ALA A 168 -6.92 -24.52 -4.41
C ALA A 168 -7.07 -22.99 -4.30
N ALA A 169 -6.87 -22.27 -5.41
CA ALA A 169 -7.10 -20.84 -5.54
C ALA A 169 -8.59 -20.48 -5.69
N ASN A 170 -9.51 -21.45 -5.62
CA ASN A 170 -10.93 -21.27 -5.96
C ASN A 170 -11.13 -20.66 -7.36
N SER A 171 -10.26 -21.00 -8.31
CA SER A 171 -10.23 -20.41 -9.67
C SER A 171 -9.96 -18.89 -9.69
N GLY A 172 -9.50 -18.31 -8.57
CA GLY A 172 -9.33 -16.89 -8.37
C GLY A 172 -7.94 -16.38 -8.75
N THR A 173 -7.89 -15.28 -9.50
CA THR A 173 -6.73 -14.39 -9.61
C THR A 173 -6.91 -13.26 -8.62
N ALA A 174 -6.02 -13.13 -7.63
CA ALA A 174 -6.11 -12.05 -6.66
C ALA A 174 -5.61 -10.73 -7.27
N CYS A 175 -6.40 -9.67 -7.12
CA CYS A 175 -6.12 -8.36 -7.68
C CYS A 175 -5.61 -7.43 -6.58
N LEU A 176 -4.29 -7.35 -6.44
CA LEU A 176 -3.65 -6.55 -5.40
C LEU A 176 -3.42 -5.11 -5.87
N VAL A 177 -3.55 -4.19 -4.93
CA VAL A 177 -3.02 -2.84 -5.03
C VAL A 177 -1.88 -2.72 -4.03
N LEU A 178 -0.66 -2.52 -4.52
CA LEU A 178 0.57 -2.42 -3.74
C LEU A 178 1.19 -1.04 -3.92
N GLY A 179 1.92 -0.57 -2.92
CA GLY A 179 2.75 0.62 -3.08
C GLY A 179 3.94 0.34 -4.02
N ARG A 180 4.30 1.33 -4.86
CA ARG A 180 5.36 1.17 -5.87
C ARG A 180 6.74 1.14 -5.26
N HIS A 181 6.96 1.99 -4.27
CA HIS A 181 8.27 2.20 -3.65
C HIS A 181 8.25 2.00 -2.13
N ALA A 182 7.13 2.31 -1.50
CA ALA A 182 6.92 2.20 -0.06
C ALA A 182 5.60 1.48 0.22
N ALA A 183 5.44 1.00 1.44
CA ALA A 183 4.20 0.37 1.87
C ALA A 183 3.03 1.36 1.82
N ILE A 184 1.83 0.85 1.59
CA ILE A 184 0.62 1.68 1.63
C ILE A 184 0.29 2.03 3.08
N GLY A 185 0.50 1.10 4.02
CA GLY A 185 0.32 1.32 5.45
C GLY A 185 -1.09 1.03 5.97
N GLY A 186 -1.96 0.41 5.15
CA GLY A 186 -3.25 -0.13 5.60
C GLY A 186 -4.25 -0.35 4.47
N GLU A 187 -5.53 -0.39 4.83
CA GLU A 187 -6.64 -0.62 3.88
C GLU A 187 -6.74 0.48 2.80
N VAL A 188 -7.34 0.17 1.66
CA VAL A 188 -7.49 1.09 0.52
C VAL A 188 -8.89 1.11 -0.09
N GLY A 189 -9.19 2.22 -0.77
CA GLY A 189 -10.44 2.39 -1.51
C GLY A 189 -11.66 2.23 -0.62
N ARG A 190 -12.58 1.34 -1.04
CA ARG A 190 -13.86 1.06 -0.34
C ARG A 190 -13.73 0.14 0.88
N LEU A 191 -12.54 -0.41 1.12
CA LEU A 191 -12.31 -1.35 2.23
C LEU A 191 -11.96 -0.59 3.52
N ARG A 192 -11.63 0.71 3.42
CA ARG A 192 -11.40 1.57 4.57
C ARG A 192 -12.71 1.96 5.22
N ASP A 193 -12.75 1.87 6.54
CA ASP A 193 -13.85 2.38 7.35
C ASP A 193 -13.72 3.89 7.67
N GLU A 194 -14.85 4.50 8.02
CA GLU A 194 -14.86 5.85 8.59
C GLU A 194 -14.10 5.85 9.92
N GLY A 195 -13.26 6.86 10.14
CA GLY A 195 -12.39 6.98 11.30
C GLY A 195 -11.01 6.33 11.13
N THR A 196 -10.78 5.56 10.07
CA THR A 196 -9.44 5.04 9.74
C THR A 196 -8.44 6.19 9.67
N ARG A 197 -7.35 6.09 10.42
CA ARG A 197 -6.29 7.10 10.42
C ARG A 197 -5.51 6.96 9.12
N LEU A 198 -5.60 7.98 8.28
CA LEU A 198 -4.93 7.96 6.98
C LEU A 198 -3.46 8.30 7.12
N TRP A 199 -2.62 7.46 6.55
CA TRP A 199 -1.24 7.81 6.20
C TRP A 199 -1.17 8.38 4.80
N VAL A 200 -0.08 9.09 4.49
CA VAL A 200 0.08 9.71 3.15
C VAL A 200 -0.02 8.66 2.04
N GLY A 201 0.47 7.44 2.26
CA GLY A 201 0.34 6.33 1.30
C GLY A 201 -1.11 5.91 1.00
N GLN A 202 -2.05 6.14 1.93
CA GLN A 202 -3.47 5.77 1.81
C GLN A 202 -4.38 6.91 1.34
N MET A 203 -3.90 8.16 1.37
CA MET A 203 -4.71 9.34 1.03
C MET A 203 -5.06 9.35 -0.46
N SER A 204 -6.29 8.94 -0.76
CA SER A 204 -6.82 8.85 -2.12
C SER A 204 -7.43 10.16 -2.57
N THR A 205 -7.30 10.49 -3.85
CA THR A 205 -7.95 11.66 -4.44
C THR A 205 -9.46 11.60 -4.22
N GLY A 206 -10.02 12.66 -3.61
CA GLY A 206 -11.43 12.76 -3.25
C GLY A 206 -11.77 12.34 -1.82
N ASP A 207 -10.81 11.85 -1.04
CA ASP A 207 -11.00 11.60 0.40
C ASP A 207 -11.23 12.90 1.15
N CYS A 208 -12.07 12.83 2.18
CA CYS A 208 -12.26 13.90 3.15
C CYS A 208 -11.83 13.41 4.53
N TRP A 209 -11.16 14.27 5.30
CA TRP A 209 -10.64 13.90 6.62
C TRP A 209 -10.60 15.10 7.55
N ILE A 210 -10.43 14.81 8.84
CA ILE A 210 -10.35 15.83 9.89
C ILE A 210 -8.90 15.93 10.33
N TYR A 211 -8.32 17.11 10.21
CA TYR A 211 -7.02 17.42 10.78
C TYR A 211 -7.15 17.56 12.29
N GLU A 212 -6.45 16.70 13.02
CA GLU A 212 -6.36 16.73 14.47
C GLU A 212 -4.90 16.88 14.87
N GLU A 213 -4.52 18.08 15.30
CA GLU A 213 -3.18 18.34 15.83
C GLU A 213 -2.89 17.45 17.04
N GLN A 214 -1.69 16.89 17.09
CA GLN A 214 -1.17 16.10 18.21
C GLN A 214 0.15 16.71 18.68
N ASP A 215 0.58 16.39 19.90
CA ASP A 215 1.86 16.87 20.45
C ASP A 215 3.04 16.55 19.50
N ASP A 216 2.99 15.35 18.89
CA ASP A 216 4.07 14.80 18.07
C ASP A 216 3.66 14.60 16.59
N GLY A 217 2.66 15.35 16.09
CA GLY A 217 2.24 15.26 14.69
C GLY A 217 0.77 15.59 14.46
N TYR A 218 0.08 14.75 13.70
CA TYR A 218 -1.34 14.90 13.42
C TYR A 218 -2.01 13.54 13.27
N ASN A 219 -3.32 13.48 13.55
CA ASN A 219 -4.18 12.42 13.03
C ASN A 219 -4.95 12.94 11.82
N ALA A 220 -5.28 12.00 10.94
CA ALA A 220 -6.11 12.24 9.77
C ALA A 220 -7.23 11.18 9.66
N PRO A 221 -8.19 11.12 10.62
CA PRO A 221 -9.33 10.23 10.51
C PRO A 221 -10.13 10.51 9.24
N LEU A 222 -10.29 9.48 8.40
CA LEU A 222 -11.15 9.47 7.23
C LEU A 222 -12.60 9.75 7.63
N THR A 223 -13.32 10.54 6.85
CA THR A 223 -14.75 10.74 7.03
C THR A 223 -15.46 10.89 5.69
N ASP A 224 -16.77 10.62 5.68
CA ASP A 224 -17.58 10.93 4.51
C ASP A 224 -17.59 12.46 4.31
N CYS A 225 -17.33 12.91 3.09
CA CYS A 225 -17.36 14.32 2.74
C CYS A 225 -18.71 15.01 3.05
N VAL A 226 -19.83 14.26 3.14
CA VAL A 226 -21.11 14.85 3.57
C VAL A 226 -21.11 15.26 5.04
N LYS A 227 -20.19 14.71 5.85
CA LYS A 227 -19.98 15.06 7.25
C LYS A 227 -18.96 16.19 7.41
N PRO A 228 -18.91 16.85 8.58
CA PRO A 228 -17.92 17.90 8.85
C PRO A 228 -16.48 17.40 8.74
N HIS A 229 -15.70 17.98 7.84
CA HIS A 229 -14.27 17.68 7.62
C HIS A 229 -13.47 18.97 7.41
N THR A 230 -12.15 18.92 7.62
CA THR A 230 -11.28 20.10 7.42
C THR A 230 -10.62 20.10 6.05
N ASP A 231 -10.32 18.90 5.53
CA ASP A 231 -9.48 18.72 4.37
C ASP A 231 -10.14 17.77 3.37
N GLN A 232 -9.97 18.08 2.09
CA GLN A 232 -10.28 17.18 0.98
C GLN A 232 -9.03 16.98 0.13
N VAL A 233 -8.70 15.72 -0.18
CA VAL A 233 -7.60 15.39 -1.11
C VAL A 233 -8.03 15.73 -2.54
N ILE A 234 -7.24 16.58 -3.20
CA ILE A 234 -7.53 17.10 -4.56
C ILE A 234 -6.61 16.53 -5.63
N GLY A 235 -5.58 15.79 -5.22
CA GLY A 235 -4.67 15.10 -6.12
C GLY A 235 -3.27 15.01 -5.55
N VAL A 236 -2.32 14.72 -6.43
CA VAL A 236 -0.92 14.51 -6.08
C VAL A 236 0.01 15.28 -7.01
N VAL A 237 1.20 15.61 -6.51
CA VAL A 237 2.27 16.24 -7.30
C VAL A 237 3.57 15.49 -7.10
N GLN A 238 4.27 15.23 -8.21
CA GLN A 238 5.59 14.65 -8.21
C GLN A 238 6.61 15.71 -7.78
N ALA A 239 7.42 15.41 -6.77
CA ALA A 239 8.57 16.21 -6.43
C ALA A 239 9.71 15.97 -7.42
N PRO A 240 10.61 16.95 -7.65
CA PRO A 240 11.83 16.75 -8.42
C PRO A 240 12.63 15.54 -7.90
N GLU A 241 13.18 14.72 -8.80
CA GLU A 241 13.80 13.42 -8.45
C GLU A 241 14.94 13.56 -7.42
N GLU A 242 15.76 14.60 -7.54
CA GLU A 242 16.90 14.87 -6.65
C GLU A 242 16.53 15.65 -5.38
N MET A 243 15.23 15.87 -5.13
CA MET A 243 14.78 16.59 -3.94
C MET A 243 14.96 15.73 -2.68
N THR A 244 15.73 16.25 -1.72
CA THR A 244 15.88 15.64 -0.39
C THR A 244 14.55 15.65 0.37
N TYR A 245 14.40 14.76 1.36
CA TYR A 245 13.20 14.71 2.20
C TYR A 245 12.90 16.06 2.86
N GLU A 246 13.91 16.67 3.51
CA GLU A 246 13.79 17.98 4.15
C GLU A 246 13.24 19.05 3.19
N LYS A 247 13.81 19.16 1.98
CA LYS A 247 13.32 20.09 0.97
C LYS A 247 11.93 19.72 0.47
N GLY A 248 11.63 18.44 0.36
CA GLY A 248 10.31 17.92 0.00
C GLY A 248 9.25 18.37 0.99
N SER A 249 9.50 18.14 2.28
CA SER A 249 8.63 18.54 3.38
C SER A 249 8.43 20.07 3.40
N ASP A 250 9.52 20.84 3.38
CA ASP A 250 9.48 22.31 3.39
C ASP A 250 8.73 22.92 2.20
N ASN A 251 8.75 22.24 1.04
CA ASN A 251 8.17 22.75 -0.20
C ASN A 251 6.87 22.05 -0.61
N ALA A 252 6.38 21.05 0.13
CA ALA A 252 5.20 20.26 -0.24
C ALA A 252 3.99 21.14 -0.54
N THR A 253 3.69 22.07 0.37
CA THR A 253 2.59 23.04 0.20
C THR A 253 2.80 23.93 -1.02
N LYS A 254 4.03 24.38 -1.29
CA LYS A 254 4.35 25.20 -2.47
C LYS A 254 4.15 24.42 -3.77
N LEU A 255 4.59 23.16 -3.82
CA LEU A 255 4.40 22.27 -4.98
C LEU A 255 2.90 22.08 -5.28
N CYS A 256 2.10 21.80 -4.24
CA CYS A 256 0.66 21.63 -4.38
C CYS A 256 -0.04 22.92 -4.80
N ARG A 257 0.29 24.05 -4.18
CA ARG A 257 -0.27 25.37 -4.52
C ARG A 257 -0.01 25.75 -5.97
N ASN A 258 1.23 25.59 -6.43
CA ASN A 258 1.60 25.86 -7.82
C ASN A 258 0.74 25.08 -8.82
N LYS A 259 0.33 23.86 -8.48
CA LYS A 259 -0.48 22.99 -9.36
C LYS A 259 -1.99 23.24 -9.24
N PHE A 260 -2.50 23.47 -8.02
CA PHE A 260 -3.93 23.37 -7.74
C PHE A 260 -4.59 24.64 -7.21
N GLU A 261 -3.84 25.61 -6.68
CA GLU A 261 -4.42 26.77 -5.97
C GLU A 261 -5.36 27.60 -6.84
N SER A 262 -4.99 27.87 -8.09
CA SER A 262 -5.82 28.64 -9.03
C SER A 262 -7.19 28.02 -9.30
N THR A 263 -7.31 26.70 -9.12
CA THR A 263 -8.50 25.91 -9.44
C THR A 263 -9.32 25.62 -8.18
N TRP A 264 -8.66 25.25 -7.08
CA TRP A 264 -9.34 24.75 -5.88
C TRP A 264 -9.50 25.81 -4.77
N ALA A 265 -8.63 26.82 -4.77
CA ALA A 265 -8.62 27.88 -3.77
C ALA A 265 -8.50 29.28 -4.40
N PRO A 266 -9.38 29.65 -5.36
CA PRO A 266 -9.40 31.03 -5.86
C PRO A 266 -9.90 31.97 -4.76
N GLY A 267 -9.06 32.92 -4.34
CA GLY A 267 -9.40 33.92 -3.32
C GLY A 267 -8.81 33.59 -1.94
N SER A 268 -9.45 34.10 -0.88
CA SER A 268 -8.91 34.02 0.49
C SER A 268 -9.61 33.01 1.40
N GLU A 269 -10.72 32.41 0.97
CA GLU A 269 -11.54 31.53 1.81
C GLU A 269 -10.97 30.12 1.96
N ARG A 270 -10.16 29.70 0.99
CA ARG A 270 -9.58 28.37 0.92
C ARG A 270 -8.07 28.44 0.77
N THR A 271 -7.41 27.36 1.12
CA THR A 271 -5.97 27.20 0.94
C THR A 271 -5.65 25.77 0.54
N VAL A 272 -4.57 25.60 -0.21
CA VAL A 272 -4.05 24.29 -0.61
C VAL A 272 -2.85 23.96 0.28
N TYR A 273 -2.81 22.73 0.79
CA TYR A 273 -1.68 22.17 1.52
C TYR A 273 -1.07 20.98 0.77
N GLY A 274 0.17 20.65 1.16
CA GLY A 274 0.87 19.48 0.68
C GLY A 274 1.41 18.66 1.84
N TRP A 275 1.26 17.34 1.73
CA TRP A 275 1.65 16.34 2.71
C TRP A 275 2.60 15.34 2.04
N VAL A 276 3.70 14.98 2.70
CA VAL A 276 4.68 14.02 2.18
C VAL A 276 4.77 12.83 3.13
N ALA A 277 5.11 11.67 2.59
CA ALA A 277 5.45 10.50 3.39
C ALA A 277 6.69 10.80 4.25
N ASP A 278 6.96 9.95 5.23
CA ASP A 278 8.14 10.11 6.10
C ASP A 278 9.46 9.97 5.31
N GLU A 279 10.56 10.24 6.01
CA GLU A 279 11.89 10.21 5.41
C GLU A 279 12.26 8.83 4.85
N GLU A 280 11.82 7.75 5.51
CA GLU A 280 12.15 6.40 5.09
C GLU A 280 11.49 6.07 3.75
N ASP A 281 10.18 6.31 3.63
CA ASP A 281 9.42 6.09 2.41
C ASP A 281 9.84 7.05 1.29
N TRP A 282 10.17 8.30 1.63
CA TRP A 282 10.77 9.23 0.70
C TRP A 282 12.07 8.70 0.12
N ASN A 283 12.94 8.10 0.96
CA ASN A 283 14.22 7.56 0.54
C ASN A 283 14.07 6.25 -0.26
N LYS A 284 13.00 5.48 -0.06
CA LYS A 284 12.66 4.32 -0.90
C LYS A 284 12.15 4.71 -2.29
N GLY A 285 11.70 5.94 -2.47
CA GLY A 285 11.28 6.47 -3.78
C GLY A 285 9.87 7.05 -3.82
N PHE A 286 9.15 7.11 -2.69
CA PHE A 286 7.89 7.85 -2.59
C PHE A 286 8.18 9.36 -2.68
N LYS A 287 8.39 9.87 -3.89
CA LYS A 287 8.75 11.27 -4.17
C LYS A 287 7.52 12.10 -4.55
N LYS A 288 6.40 11.90 -3.85
CA LYS A 288 5.14 12.58 -4.15
C LYS A 288 4.61 13.32 -2.94
N ALA A 289 3.99 14.46 -3.18
CA ALA A 289 3.19 15.16 -2.18
C ALA A 289 1.70 14.96 -2.50
N VAL A 290 0.93 14.56 -1.49
CA VAL A 290 -0.52 14.56 -1.51
C VAL A 290 -1.00 15.98 -1.27
N CYS A 291 -1.89 16.47 -2.12
CA CYS A 291 -2.40 17.82 -2.06
C CYS A 291 -3.82 17.83 -1.50
N THR A 292 -4.07 18.66 -0.49
CA THR A 292 -5.41 18.88 0.06
C THR A 292 -5.86 20.32 -0.14
N VAL A 293 -7.16 20.54 -0.10
CA VAL A 293 -7.77 21.87 0.05
C VAL A 293 -8.53 21.93 1.36
N SER A 294 -8.40 23.06 2.07
CA SER A 294 -9.10 23.35 3.31
C SER A 294 -9.68 24.75 3.30
N ARG A 295 -10.48 25.08 4.32
CA ARG A 295 -10.80 26.47 4.64
C ARG A 295 -9.59 27.17 5.27
N THR A 296 -9.42 28.46 5.00
CA THR A 296 -8.32 29.27 5.55
C THR A 296 -8.49 29.54 7.05
N ASP A 297 -9.73 29.58 7.55
CA ASP A 297 -10.02 29.78 8.97
C ASP A 297 -9.85 28.51 9.83
N GLY A 298 -9.63 27.35 9.20
CA GLY A 298 -9.47 26.06 9.87
C GLY A 298 -10.78 25.44 10.37
N GLU A 299 -11.92 26.09 10.10
CA GLU A 299 -13.23 25.52 10.44
C GLU A 299 -13.56 24.33 9.55
N LYS A 300 -14.47 23.47 10.04
CA LYS A 300 -14.96 22.34 9.26
C LYS A 300 -15.92 22.82 8.17
N THR A 301 -15.94 22.09 7.05
CA THR A 301 -16.93 22.24 5.99
C THR A 301 -17.72 20.95 5.81
N THR A 302 -18.86 21.02 5.11
CA THR A 302 -19.70 19.88 4.78
C THR A 302 -19.95 19.84 3.28
N GLY A 303 -20.04 18.63 2.73
CA GLY A 303 -20.10 18.39 1.30
C GLY A 303 -18.72 18.44 0.64
N LYS A 304 -18.59 17.76 -0.50
CA LYS A 304 -17.37 17.85 -1.30
C LYS A 304 -17.14 19.30 -1.73
N ILE A 305 -15.92 19.76 -1.54
CA ILE A 305 -15.41 20.96 -2.20
C ILE A 305 -15.42 20.65 -3.70
N PRO A 306 -16.22 21.38 -4.51
CA PRO A 306 -16.36 21.05 -5.92
C PRO A 306 -15.08 21.44 -6.68
N ALA A 307 -14.65 20.55 -7.57
CA ALA A 307 -13.77 20.94 -8.67
C ALA A 307 -14.52 21.93 -9.58
N PRO A 308 -13.87 22.97 -10.14
CA PRO A 308 -14.56 23.91 -11.02
C PRO A 308 -15.16 23.21 -12.24
N GLY A 309 -16.41 23.54 -12.57
CA GLY A 309 -17.15 22.99 -13.72
C GLY A 309 -18.07 21.81 -13.39
N SER A 310 -18.03 21.29 -12.17
CA SER A 310 -18.97 20.29 -11.66
C SER A 310 -20.18 21.00 -11.04
N VAL A 311 -21.20 21.26 -11.85
CA VAL A 311 -22.59 21.46 -11.39
C VAL A 311 -23.29 20.12 -11.24
#